data_AF-A0A3A6HUR8-F1
#
_entry.id   AF-A0A3A6HUR8-F1
#
_cell.length_a   1.000
_cell.length_b   1.000
_cell.length_c   1.000
_cell.angle_alpha   90.00
_cell.angle_beta   90.00
_cell.angle_gamma   90.00
#
_symmetry.space_group_name_H-M   'P 1'
#
loop_
_entity.id
_entity.type
_entity.pdbx_description
1 polymer ?
#
loop_
_entity_poly.entity_id
_entity_poly.type
_entity_poly.pdbx_seq_one_letter_code
_entity_poly.pdbx_strand_id
1 'polypeptide(L)'
;MARQKKVTINEVEYTLQSVSPRWYFDLNDRYGMTGGKKNTAGYIDELFKNVVVEPSEIKMQGLNYFDEMDGGIALTEQLMKEAESFLRGGK
;
A
#
# COMPACT_ATOMS: atom_id res chain seq x y z
N MET A 1 10.22 17.28 2.19
CA MET A 1 9.98 16.08 3.03
C MET A 1 8.73 15.39 2.52
N ALA A 2 8.71 14.06 2.46
CA ALA A 2 7.49 13.32 2.10
C ALA A 2 6.41 13.58 3.17
N ARG A 3 5.14 13.72 2.76
CA ARG A 3 4.03 13.76 3.71
C ARG A 3 3.95 12.39 4.38
N GLN A 4 3.54 12.37 5.65
CA GLN A 4 3.26 11.13 6.37
C GLN A 4 1.88 11.18 7.01
N LYS A 5 1.25 10.02 7.16
CA LYS A 5 -0.03 9.82 7.84
C LYS A 5 0.06 8.56 8.69
N LYS A 6 -0.38 8.64 9.95
CA LYS A 6 -0.62 7.45 10.78
C LYS A 6 -2.05 6.97 10.57
N VAL A 7 -2.22 5.67 10.42
CA VAL A 7 -3.54 5.01 10.33
C VAL A 7 -3.55 3.81 11.27
N THR A 8 -4.69 3.56 11.92
CA THR A 8 -4.84 2.41 12.80
C THR A 8 -5.86 1.47 12.18
N ILE A 9 -5.46 0.22 11.97
CA ILE A 9 -6.29 -0.84 11.37
C ILE A 9 -6.19 -2.06 12.26
N ASN A 10 -7.33 -2.54 12.78
CA ASN A 10 -7.40 -3.67 13.72
C ASN A 10 -6.36 -3.58 14.84
N GLU A 11 -6.32 -2.44 15.53
CA GLU A 11 -5.42 -2.17 16.67
C GLU A 11 -3.92 -2.06 16.31
N VAL A 12 -3.54 -2.25 15.05
CA VAL A 12 -2.17 -2.04 14.56
C VAL A 12 -2.03 -0.64 13.96
N GLU A 13 -1.02 0.10 14.41
CA GLU A 13 -0.66 1.40 13.83
C GLU A 13 0.27 1.21 12.63
N TYR A 14 -0.07 1.85 11.51
CA TYR A 14 0.74 1.92 10.31
C TYR A 14 1.13 3.36 10.04
N THR A 15 2.37 3.58 9.59
CA THR A 15 2.81 4.89 9.09
C THR A 15 2.94 4.83 7.59
N LEU A 16 2.20 5.71 6.91
CA LEU A 16 2.20 5.88 5.46
C LEU A 16 3.09 7.06 5.07
N GLN A 17 3.77 6.98 3.94
CA GLN A 17 4.56 8.06 3.34
C GLN A 17 4.16 8.36 1.90
N SER A 18 4.21 9.63 1.50
CA SER A 18 3.87 10.02 0.14
C SER A 18 4.97 9.63 -0.85
N VAL A 19 4.56 9.27 -2.06
CA VAL A 19 5.43 9.02 -3.21
C VAL A 19 5.28 10.13 -4.26
N SER A 20 6.15 10.16 -5.26
CA SER A 20 5.99 11.10 -6.36
C SER A 20 4.79 10.71 -7.24
N PRO A 21 4.06 11.68 -7.84
CA PRO A 21 2.98 11.37 -8.77
C PRO A 21 3.43 10.48 -9.93
N ARG A 22 4.63 10.73 -10.47
CA ARG A 22 5.23 9.91 -11.53
C ARG A 22 5.33 8.45 -11.12
N TRP A 23 5.90 8.16 -9.94
CA TRP A 23 6.03 6.79 -9.46
C TRP A 23 4.66 6.11 -9.31
N TYR A 24 3.65 6.83 -8.79
CA TYR A 24 2.32 6.26 -8.60
C TYR A 24 1.66 5.87 -9.93
N PHE A 25 1.72 6.73 -10.95
CA PHE A 25 1.16 6.41 -12.26
C PHE A 25 1.96 5.32 -12.98
N ASP A 26 3.30 5.36 -12.93
CA ASP A 26 4.16 4.31 -13.49
C ASP A 26 3.87 2.94 -12.84
N LEU A 27 3.60 2.90 -11.53
CA LEU A 27 3.17 1.70 -10.81
C LEU A 27 1.84 1.15 -11.35
N ASN A 28 0.84 2.03 -11.50
CA ASN A 28 -0.49 1.66 -11.99
C ASN A 28 -0.41 1.06 -13.41
N ASP A 29 0.35 1.69 -14.29
CA ASP A 29 0.52 1.22 -15.67
C ASP A 29 1.25 -0.13 -15.72
N ARG A 30 2.33 -0.29 -14.94
CA ARG A 30 3.13 -1.53 -14.87
C ARG A 30 2.29 -2.75 -14.50
N TYR A 31 1.34 -2.60 -13.59
CA TYR A 31 0.48 -3.69 -13.12
C TYR A 31 -0.90 -3.72 -13.78
N GLY A 32 -1.11 -2.94 -14.84
CA GLY A 32 -2.31 -2.99 -15.67
C GLY A 32 -3.57 -2.37 -15.03
N MET A 33 -3.41 -1.50 -14.02
CA MET A 33 -4.52 -0.87 -13.31
C MET A 33 -5.31 0.14 -14.16
N THR A 34 -4.74 0.58 -15.28
CA THR A 34 -5.30 1.58 -16.21
C THR A 34 -5.98 1.00 -17.45
N GLY A 35 -6.11 -0.32 -17.58
CA GLY A 35 -6.88 -0.94 -18.68
C GLY A 35 -6.32 -2.25 -19.26
N GLY A 36 -5.22 -2.76 -18.72
CA GLY A 36 -4.62 -4.03 -19.12
C GLY A 36 -5.08 -5.23 -18.26
N LYS A 37 -4.39 -6.37 -18.40
CA LYS A 37 -4.56 -7.50 -17.49
C LYS A 37 -4.01 -7.11 -16.11
N LYS A 38 -4.90 -6.96 -15.14
CA LYS A 38 -4.56 -6.55 -13.78
C LYS A 38 -3.73 -7.61 -13.08
N ASN A 39 -2.61 -7.19 -12.49
CA ASN A 39 -1.87 -7.95 -11.49
C ASN A 39 -2.00 -7.25 -10.13
N THR A 40 -3.11 -7.54 -9.45
CA THR A 40 -3.46 -6.92 -8.17
C THR A 40 -2.45 -7.25 -7.06
N ALA A 41 -2.01 -8.50 -6.98
CA ALA A 41 -1.02 -8.90 -5.96
C ALA A 41 0.30 -8.14 -6.13
N GLY A 42 0.82 -8.04 -7.36
CA GLY A 42 2.06 -7.29 -7.63
C GLY A 42 1.93 -5.78 -7.37
N TYR A 43 0.78 -5.19 -7.71
CA TYR A 43 0.50 -3.79 -7.42
C TYR A 43 0.51 -3.52 -5.91
N ILE A 44 -0.22 -4.32 -5.13
CA ILE A 44 -0.32 -4.14 -3.68
C ILE A 44 1.04 -4.35 -3.02
N ASP A 45 1.79 -5.38 -3.45
CA ASP A 45 3.13 -5.66 -2.92
C ASP A 45 4.09 -4.46 -3.11
N GLU A 46 4.18 -3.92 -4.32
CA GLU A 46 5.05 -2.78 -4.59
C GLU A 46 4.52 -1.48 -3.95
N LEU A 47 3.20 -1.30 -3.89
CA LEU A 47 2.56 -0.20 -3.17
C LEU A 47 2.98 -0.20 -1.70
N PHE A 48 2.83 -1.33 -1.01
CA PHE A 48 3.16 -1.48 0.40
C PHE A 48 4.63 -1.27 0.67
N LYS A 49 5.52 -1.85 -0.15
CA LYS A 49 6.98 -1.70 -0.01
C LYS A 49 7.46 -0.25 -0.10
N ASN A 50 6.69 0.64 -0.71
CA ASN A 50 7.11 2.04 -0.94
C ASN A 50 6.29 3.07 -0.15
N VAL A 51 5.04 2.74 0.21
CA VAL A 51 4.11 3.65 0.89
C VAL A 51 4.03 3.36 2.38
N VAL A 52 4.15 2.11 2.81
CA VAL A 52 4.09 1.76 4.24
C VAL A 52 5.52 1.74 4.80
N VAL A 53 5.81 2.63 5.74
CA VAL A 53 7.14 2.72 6.37
C VAL A 53 7.20 2.10 7.75
N GLU A 54 6.05 2.01 8.43
CA GLU A 54 5.92 1.27 9.69
C GLU A 54 4.65 0.41 9.66
N PRO A 55 4.71 -0.86 10.10
CA PRO A 55 5.90 -1.59 10.53
C PRO A 55 6.94 -1.77 9.40
N SER A 56 8.22 -1.63 9.73
CA SER A 56 9.33 -1.71 8.77
C SER A 56 9.41 -3.04 8.00
N GLU A 57 8.83 -4.11 8.55
CA GLU A 57 8.71 -5.43 7.96
C GLU A 57 7.94 -5.40 6.65
N ILE A 58 6.90 -4.57 6.55
CA ILE A 58 6.10 -4.44 5.33
C ILE A 58 6.92 -3.85 4.19
N LYS A 59 7.87 -2.96 4.50
CA LYS A 59 8.80 -2.42 3.51
C LYS A 59 9.70 -3.49 2.89
N MET A 60 10.03 -4.54 3.66
CA MET A 60 10.89 -5.64 3.22
C MET A 60 10.10 -6.78 2.58
N GLN A 61 8.99 -7.17 3.22
CA GLN A 61 8.21 -8.36 2.88
C GLN A 61 7.06 -8.06 1.92
N GLY A 62 6.55 -6.83 1.91
CA GLY A 62 5.38 -6.43 1.13
C GLY A 62 4.15 -7.24 1.50
N LEU A 63 3.54 -7.87 0.51
CA LEU A 63 2.30 -8.63 0.71
C LEU A 63 2.52 -9.87 1.60
N ASN A 64 3.71 -10.47 1.57
CA ASN A 64 4.04 -11.66 2.36
C ASN A 64 3.90 -11.45 3.87
N TYR A 65 3.98 -10.20 4.35
CA TYR A 65 3.75 -9.88 5.75
C TYR A 65 2.36 -10.32 6.24
N PHE A 66 1.37 -10.37 5.33
CA PHE A 66 -0.01 -10.66 5.66
C PHE A 66 -0.43 -12.13 5.41
N ASP A 67 0.42 -12.94 4.76
CA ASP A 67 0.03 -14.28 4.27
C ASP A 67 -0.38 -15.24 5.39
N GLU A 68 0.27 -15.14 6.56
CA GLU A 68 0.02 -16.01 7.72
C GLU A 68 -0.89 -15.34 8.78
N MET A 69 -1.34 -14.11 8.54
CA MET A 69 -2.19 -13.38 9.48
C MET A 69 -3.65 -13.82 9.37
N ASP A 70 -4.31 -14.03 10.51
CA ASP A 70 -5.75 -14.22 10.54
C ASP A 70 -6.43 -12.96 9.95
N GLY A 71 -7.27 -13.16 8.93
CA GLY A 71 -7.89 -12.06 8.19
C GLY A 71 -6.92 -11.25 7.31
N GLY A 72 -5.75 -11.79 6.95
CA GLY A 72 -4.72 -11.10 6.15
C GLY A 72 -5.22 -10.46 4.85
N ILE A 73 -6.17 -11.10 4.16
CA ILE A 73 -6.84 -10.53 2.96
C ILE A 73 -7.58 -9.24 3.32
N ALA A 74 -8.41 -9.26 4.36
CA ALA A 74 -9.20 -8.09 4.77
C ALA A 74 -8.30 -6.94 5.26
N LEU A 75 -7.24 -7.27 6.01
CA LEU A 75 -6.22 -6.31 6.45
C LEU A 75 -5.53 -5.64 5.26
N THR A 76 -5.13 -6.44 4.28
CA THR A 76 -4.50 -5.96 3.04
C THR A 76 -5.42 -4.98 2.30
N GLU A 77 -6.70 -5.34 2.12
CA GLU A 77 -7.65 -4.48 1.42
C GLU A 77 -7.89 -3.14 2.14
N GLN A 78 -8.01 -3.17 3.47
CA GLN A 78 -8.18 -1.95 4.28
C GLN A 78 -6.94 -1.05 4.22
N LEU A 79 -5.74 -1.63 4.37
CA LEU A 79 -4.50 -0.86 4.31
C LEU A 79 -4.24 -0.28 2.92
N MET A 80 -4.54 -1.03 1.85
CA MET A 80 -4.47 -0.55 0.48
C MET A 80 -5.38 0.67 0.28
N LYS A 81 -6.63 0.59 0.76
CA LYS A 81 -7.59 1.68 0.65
C LYS A 81 -7.12 2.94 1.37
N GLU A 82 -6.57 2.80 2.57
CA GLU A 82 -5.98 3.92 3.32
C GLU A 82 -4.76 4.52 2.59
N ALA A 83 -3.88 3.67 2.05
CA ALA A 83 -2.73 4.09 1.27
C ALA A 83 -3.13 4.87 0.02
N GLU A 84 -4.08 4.35 -0.77
CA GLU A 84 -4.55 5.02 -1.98
C GLU A 84 -5.29 6.33 -1.68
N SER A 85 -6.13 6.35 -0.64
CA SER A 85 -6.80 7.57 -0.18
C SER A 85 -5.79 8.65 0.18
N PHE A 86 -4.77 8.29 0.98
CA PHE A 86 -3.71 9.19 1.39
C PHE A 86 -2.90 9.76 0.20
N LEU A 87 -2.58 8.91 -0.80
CA LEU A 87 -1.86 9.34 -2.00
C LEU A 87 -2.68 10.29 -2.87
N ARG A 88 -3.99 10.06 -2.99
CA ARG A 88 -4.91 10.86 -3.82
C ARG A 88 -5.38 12.15 -3.14
N GLY A 89 -4.97 12.38 -1.89
CA GLY A 89 -5.42 13.54 -1.12
C GLY A 89 -6.87 13.39 -0.59
N GLY A 90 -7.35 12.15 -0.49
CA GLY A 90 -8.58 11.84 0.25
C GLY A 90 -8.44 12.25 1.72
N LYS A 91 -9.52 12.84 2.26
CA LYS A 91 -9.62 13.21 3.68
C LYS A 91 -9.74 11.96 4.55
#